data_AF-A0A9W4JB92-F1
#
_entry.id   AF-A0A9W4JB92-F1
#
_cell.length_a   1.000
_cell.length_b   1.000
_cell.length_c   1.000
_cell.angle_alpha   90.00
_cell.angle_beta   90.00
_cell.angle_gamma   90.00
#
_symmetry.space_group_name_H-M   'P 1'
#
loop_
_entity.id
_entity.type
_entity.pdbx_description
1 polymer ?
#
loop_
_entity_poly.entity_id
_entity_poly.type
_entity_poly.pdbx_seq_one_letter_code
_entity_poly.pdbx_strand_id
1 'polypeptide(L)'
;MLAGELEYRKGNFEESFSLLREAIAREDGLQYSDPPPWMQPVRHALGGLLLEQGRVEEAESLFKEDLGFALDYPRRRAKLNNVWGLHGLHECFKRLGKTVEAAFIQPAYDIALASADVPVKASCFCRVSAVRGDTCCSKVQE
;
A
#
# COMPACT_ATOMS: atom_id res chain seq x y z
N MET A 1 -4.29 -9.11 9.54
CA MET A 1 -4.37 -8.73 8.11
C MET A 1 -5.61 -9.31 7.45
N LEU A 2 -5.69 -10.64 7.25
CA LEU A 2 -6.82 -11.30 6.56
C LEU A 2 -8.22 -10.86 7.07
N ALA A 3 -8.43 -10.80 8.39
CA ALA A 3 -9.71 -10.36 8.95
C ALA A 3 -10.10 -8.95 8.48
N GLY A 4 -9.16 -8.01 8.44
CA GLY A 4 -9.43 -6.66 7.95
C GLY A 4 -9.78 -6.62 6.47
N GLU A 5 -9.08 -7.39 5.63
CA GLU A 5 -9.40 -7.51 4.21
C GLU A 5 -10.80 -8.12 3.98
N LEU A 6 -11.18 -9.12 4.78
CA LEU A 6 -12.52 -9.72 4.73
C LEU A 6 -13.60 -8.74 5.13
N GLU A 7 -13.42 -7.99 6.23
CA GLU A 7 -14.38 -6.96 6.64
C GLU A 7 -14.52 -5.86 5.58
N TYR A 8 -13.43 -5.50 4.89
CA TYR A 8 -13.49 -4.55 3.78
C TYR A 8 -14.40 -5.08 2.67
N ARG A 9 -14.26 -6.36 2.30
CA ARG A 9 -15.09 -7.00 1.27
C ARG A 9 -16.56 -7.12 1.68
N LYS A 10 -16.87 -7.17 2.98
CA LYS A 10 -18.24 -7.12 3.50
C LYS A 10 -18.84 -5.71 3.50
N GLY A 11 -18.05 -4.68 3.19
CA GLY A 11 -18.47 -3.27 3.25
C GLY A 11 -18.28 -2.61 4.62
N ASN A 12 -17.68 -3.32 5.59
CA ASN A 12 -17.43 -2.80 6.93
C ASN A 12 -16.09 -2.04 6.96
N PHE A 13 -16.03 -0.90 6.28
CA PHE A 13 -14.75 -0.22 5.99
C PHE A 13 -13.99 0.26 7.23
N GLU A 14 -14.65 0.92 8.17
CA GLU A 14 -13.97 1.42 9.38
C GLU A 14 -13.48 0.29 10.28
N GLU A 15 -14.26 -0.79 10.42
CA GLU A 15 -13.85 -2.00 11.15
C GLU A 15 -12.64 -2.65 10.47
N SER A 16 -12.67 -2.78 9.14
CA SER A 16 -11.53 -3.23 8.35
C SER A 16 -10.27 -2.40 8.64
N PHE A 17 -10.37 -1.07 8.60
CA PHE A 17 -9.24 -0.20 8.85
C PHE A 17 -8.74 -0.31 10.29
N SER A 18 -9.62 -0.47 11.27
CA SER A 18 -9.25 -0.76 12.67
C SER A 18 -8.41 -2.04 12.76
N LEU A 19 -8.90 -3.14 12.19
CA LEU A 19 -8.23 -4.45 12.19
C LEU A 19 -6.88 -4.41 11.46
N LEU A 20 -6.76 -3.63 10.39
CA LEU A 20 -5.50 -3.47 9.65
C LEU A 20 -4.49 -2.62 10.44
N ARG A 21 -4.91 -1.57 11.13
CA ARG A 21 -4.02 -0.80 12.03
C ARG A 21 -3.54 -1.65 13.20
N GLU A 22 -4.41 -2.47 13.78
CA GLU A 22 -4.00 -3.43 14.80
C GLU A 22 -2.98 -4.44 14.24
N ALA A 23 -3.22 -4.94 13.03
CA ALA A 23 -2.27 -5.85 12.37
C ALA A 23 -0.91 -5.19 12.11
N ILE A 24 -0.86 -3.89 11.77
CA ILE A 24 0.39 -3.13 11.66
C ILE A 24 1.10 -3.05 13.03
N ALA A 25 0.37 -2.75 14.10
CA ALA A 25 0.95 -2.69 15.45
C ALA A 25 1.55 -4.04 15.88
N ARG A 26 0.89 -5.15 15.52
CA ARG A 26 1.40 -6.51 15.74
C ARG A 26 2.62 -6.81 14.88
N GLU A 27 2.61 -6.43 13.61
CA GLU A 27 3.76 -6.57 12.68
C GLU A 27 4.98 -5.79 13.21
N ASP A 28 4.80 -4.54 13.63
CA ASP A 28 5.86 -3.70 14.19
C ASP A 28 6.41 -4.25 15.52
N GLY A 29 5.58 -4.97 16.26
CA GLY A 29 5.93 -5.65 17.52
C GLY A 29 6.69 -6.96 17.33
N LEU A 30 6.84 -7.47 16.10
CA LEU A 30 7.59 -8.69 15.85
C LEU A 30 9.07 -8.50 16.19
N GLN A 31 9.68 -9.56 16.72
CA GLN A 31 11.13 -9.57 16.95
C GLN A 31 11.86 -9.48 15.61
N TYR A 32 13.01 -8.82 15.62
CA TYR A 32 13.86 -8.73 14.45
C TYR A 32 14.32 -10.13 14.02
N SER A 33 14.11 -10.44 12.74
CA SER A 33 14.61 -11.66 12.09
C SER A 33 14.98 -11.31 10.66
N ASP A 34 15.95 -12.04 10.10
CA ASP A 34 16.38 -11.90 8.72
C ASP A 34 16.33 -13.29 8.04
N PRO A 35 15.30 -13.57 7.21
CA PRO A 35 14.30 -12.64 6.68
C PRO A 35 13.21 -12.25 7.71
N PRO A 36 12.46 -11.15 7.48
CA PRO A 36 11.35 -10.76 8.35
C PRO A 36 10.33 -11.90 8.51
N PRO A 37 9.80 -12.12 9.73
CA PRO A 37 8.85 -13.19 9.99
C PRO A 37 7.52 -13.00 9.24
N TRP A 38 7.20 -11.76 8.88
CA TRP A 38 6.04 -11.41 8.06
C TRP A 38 6.52 -10.75 6.76
N MET A 39 6.34 -11.46 5.64
CA MET A 39 6.88 -11.05 4.34
C MET A 39 5.95 -10.12 3.54
N GLN A 40 4.66 -10.07 3.87
CA GLN A 40 3.65 -9.28 3.14
C GLN A 40 3.25 -8.05 3.97
N PRO A 41 3.83 -6.86 3.72
CA PRO A 41 3.61 -5.70 4.59
C PRO A 41 2.14 -5.34 4.71
N VAL A 42 1.64 -5.22 5.95
CA VAL A 42 0.22 -4.90 6.19
C VAL A 42 -0.10 -3.47 5.71
N ARG A 43 0.89 -2.57 5.78
CA ARG A 43 0.79 -1.19 5.29
C ARG A 43 0.42 -1.09 3.81
N HIS A 44 0.85 -2.04 2.96
CA HIS A 44 0.49 -2.05 1.54
C HIS A 44 -0.99 -2.33 1.30
N ALA A 45 -1.55 -3.26 2.07
CA ALA A 45 -2.98 -3.59 2.04
C ALA A 45 -3.80 -2.39 2.54
N LEU A 46 -3.48 -1.86 3.73
CA LEU A 46 -4.18 -0.71 4.29
C LEU A 46 -4.11 0.52 3.38
N GLY A 47 -2.89 0.90 2.94
CA GLY A 47 -2.70 2.05 2.06
C GLY A 47 -3.47 1.92 0.74
N GLY A 48 -3.49 0.74 0.13
CA GLY A 48 -4.27 0.48 -1.09
C GLY A 48 -5.77 0.63 -0.87
N LEU A 49 -6.29 0.12 0.24
CA LEU A 49 -7.72 0.19 0.58
C LEU A 49 -8.15 1.61 1.01
N LEU A 50 -7.26 2.38 1.63
CA LEU A 50 -7.48 3.81 1.92
C LEU A 50 -7.54 4.62 0.62
N LEU A 51 -6.62 4.38 -0.32
CA LEU A 51 -6.64 5.02 -1.64
C LEU A 51 -7.90 4.69 -2.44
N GLU A 52 -8.44 3.47 -2.29
CA GLU A 52 -9.72 3.07 -2.87
C GLU A 52 -10.90 3.89 -2.31
N GLN A 53 -10.85 4.25 -1.03
CA GLN A 53 -11.86 5.10 -0.38
C GLN A 53 -11.54 6.60 -0.44
N GLY A 54 -10.49 7.01 -1.18
CA GLY A 54 -10.10 8.41 -1.30
C GLY A 54 -9.45 9.03 -0.06
N ARG A 55 -9.06 8.22 0.94
CA ARG A 55 -8.34 8.67 2.16
C ARG A 55 -6.84 8.82 1.85
N VAL A 56 -6.51 9.77 0.98
CA VAL A 56 -5.17 9.88 0.36
C VAL A 56 -4.09 10.34 1.35
N GLU A 57 -4.41 11.29 2.22
CA GLU A 57 -3.47 11.86 3.20
C GLU A 57 -3.03 10.81 4.22
N GLU A 58 -3.96 9.96 4.66
CA GLU A 58 -3.64 8.86 5.57
C GLU A 58 -2.78 7.79 4.88
N ALA A 59 -3.09 7.47 3.62
CA ALA A 59 -2.29 6.55 2.82
C ALA A 59 -0.86 7.08 2.61
N GLU A 60 -0.69 8.38 2.37
CA GLU A 60 0.63 9.02 2.22
C GLU A 60 1.48 8.79 3.47
N SER A 61 0.94 9.05 4.67
CA SER A 61 1.65 8.84 5.93
C SER A 61 2.09 7.38 6.10
N LEU A 62 1.20 6.43 5.81
CA LEU A 62 1.52 5.00 5.88
C LEU A 62 2.62 4.58 4.92
N PHE A 63 2.60 5.08 3.67
CA PHE A 63 3.66 4.76 2.71
C PHE A 63 4.99 5.44 3.06
N LYS A 64 4.95 6.65 3.65
CA LYS A 64 6.15 7.31 4.17
C LYS A 64 6.78 6.52 5.32
N GLU A 65 5.99 5.97 6.23
CA GLU A 65 6.49 5.04 7.25
C GLU A 65 7.07 3.78 6.61
N ASP A 66 6.31 3.11 5.75
CA ASP A 66 6.72 1.86 5.12
C ASP A 66 8.07 1.99 4.39
N LEU A 67 8.25 3.07 3.65
CA LEU A 67 9.48 3.34 2.88
C LEU A 67 10.59 4.00 3.70
N GLY A 68 10.35 4.32 4.97
CA GLY A 68 11.35 4.93 5.87
C GLY A 68 11.63 6.41 5.60
N PHE A 69 10.67 7.14 5.03
CA PHE A 69 10.69 8.60 4.91
C PHE A 69 10.15 9.32 6.17
N ALA A 70 9.42 8.61 7.03
CA ALA A 70 8.96 9.15 8.32
C ALA A 70 10.12 9.23 9.32
N LEU A 71 10.25 10.36 10.03
CA LEU A 71 11.36 10.61 10.97
C LEU A 71 11.23 9.80 12.27
N ASP A 72 10.00 9.49 12.65
CA ASP A 72 9.62 8.78 13.87
C ASP A 72 9.51 7.25 13.67
N TYR A 73 9.67 6.76 12.43
CA TYR A 73 9.62 5.34 12.13
C TYR A 73 11.02 4.68 12.14
N PRO A 74 11.24 3.59 12.91
CA PRO A 74 12.54 2.94 12.97
C PRO A 74 13.01 2.43 11.61
N ARG A 75 14.12 2.97 11.11
CA ARG A 75 14.69 2.62 9.79
C ARG A 75 14.89 1.12 9.57
N ARG A 76 15.15 0.34 10.64
CA ARG A 76 15.27 -1.13 10.57
C ARG A 76 13.99 -1.85 10.12
N ARG A 77 12.82 -1.23 10.27
CA ARG A 77 11.52 -1.79 9.88
C ARG A 77 11.11 -1.36 8.47
N ALA A 78 11.74 -0.32 7.92
CA ALA A 78 11.43 0.24 6.62
C ALA A 78 11.77 -0.74 5.48
N LYS A 79 10.92 -0.76 4.46
CA LYS A 79 11.05 -1.54 3.23
C LYS A 79 11.55 -0.62 2.13
N LEU A 80 12.82 -0.23 2.25
CA LEU A 80 13.47 0.71 1.33
C LEU A 80 13.31 0.25 -0.13
N ASN A 81 12.95 1.19 -1.01
CA ASN A 81 12.79 0.95 -2.46
C ASN A 81 11.82 -0.17 -2.83
N ASN A 82 10.87 -0.53 -1.95
CA ASN A 82 9.85 -1.50 -2.31
C ASN A 82 8.91 -0.93 -3.38
N VAL A 83 8.77 -1.65 -4.51
CA VAL A 83 7.98 -1.20 -5.67
C VAL A 83 6.52 -0.90 -5.33
N TRP A 84 5.90 -1.71 -4.46
CA TRP A 84 4.49 -1.57 -4.09
C TRP A 84 4.27 -0.34 -3.20
N GLY A 85 5.19 -0.11 -2.25
CA GLY A 85 5.20 1.09 -1.42
C GLY A 85 5.45 2.35 -2.24
N LEU A 86 6.45 2.33 -3.14
CA LEU A 86 6.79 3.45 -4.02
C LEU A 86 5.64 3.81 -4.96
N HIS A 87 4.98 2.81 -5.54
CA HIS A 87 3.77 3.02 -6.34
C HIS A 87 2.69 3.74 -5.54
N GLY A 88 2.38 3.24 -4.33
CA GLY A 88 1.40 3.84 -3.45
C GLY A 88 1.73 5.29 -3.08
N LEU A 89 2.97 5.57 -2.67
CA LEU A 89 3.40 6.92 -2.29
C LEU A 89 3.36 7.89 -3.47
N HIS A 90 3.84 7.46 -4.62
CA HIS A 90 3.83 8.25 -5.85
C HIS A 90 2.41 8.57 -6.31
N GLU A 91 1.49 7.62 -6.21
CA GLU A 91 0.07 7.87 -6.46
C GLU A 91 -0.51 8.89 -5.46
N CYS A 92 -0.17 8.81 -4.18
CA CYS A 92 -0.59 9.79 -3.18
C CYS A 92 -0.12 11.20 -3.53
N PHE A 93 1.17 11.37 -3.85
CA PHE A 93 1.72 12.67 -4.23
C PHE A 93 1.04 13.25 -5.47
N LYS A 94 0.78 12.43 -6.50
CA LYS A 94 0.06 12.87 -7.68
C LYS A 94 -1.37 13.33 -7.37
N ARG A 95 -2.11 12.57 -6.56
CA ARG A 95 -3.49 12.92 -6.16
C ARG A 95 -3.56 14.19 -5.31
N LEU A 96 -2.56 14.42 -4.46
CA LEU A 96 -2.47 15.60 -3.60
C LEU A 96 -1.82 16.82 -4.28
N GLY A 97 -1.39 16.70 -5.54
CA GLY A 97 -0.73 17.80 -6.27
C GLY A 97 0.69 18.11 -5.80
N LYS A 98 1.33 17.21 -5.06
CA LYS A 98 2.71 17.32 -4.53
C LYS A 98 3.73 16.98 -5.60
N THR A 99 3.86 17.86 -6.60
CA THR A 99 4.64 17.61 -7.82
C THR A 99 6.15 17.52 -7.57
N VAL A 100 6.68 18.29 -6.62
CA VAL A 100 8.11 18.28 -6.27
C VAL A 100 8.48 16.96 -5.61
N GLU A 101 7.68 16.49 -4.66
CA GLU A 101 7.89 15.23 -3.97
C GLU A 101 7.69 14.03 -4.89
N ALA A 102 6.70 14.09 -5.78
CA ALA A 102 6.52 13.07 -6.82
C ALA A 102 7.76 12.99 -7.73
N ALA A 103 8.28 14.13 -8.20
CA ALA A 103 9.49 14.18 -9.02
C ALA A 103 10.73 13.68 -8.27
N PHE A 104 10.81 13.92 -6.96
CA PHE A 104 11.92 13.46 -6.13
C PHE A 104 11.97 11.93 -6.04
N ILE A 105 10.84 11.25 -5.86
CA ILE A 105 10.79 9.79 -5.77
C ILE A 105 10.70 9.08 -7.13
N GLN A 106 10.42 9.82 -8.21
CA GLN A 106 10.22 9.28 -9.57
C GLN A 106 11.37 8.36 -10.02
N PRO A 107 12.67 8.71 -9.85
CA PRO A 107 13.75 7.83 -10.32
C PRO A 107 13.77 6.48 -9.58
N ALA A 108 13.56 6.48 -8.26
CA ALA A 108 13.50 5.25 -7.48
C ALA A 108 12.28 4.41 -7.85
N TYR A 109 11.13 5.07 -8.08
CA TYR A 109 9.91 4.44 -8.55
C TYR A 109 10.10 3.78 -9.93
N ASP A 110 10.70 4.48 -10.89
CA ASP A 110 10.91 3.96 -12.24
C ASP A 110 11.86 2.76 -12.27
N ILE A 111 12.94 2.80 -11.48
CA ILE A 111 13.88 1.67 -11.34
C ILE A 111 13.17 0.45 -10.74
N ALA A 112 12.39 0.66 -9.68
CA ALA A 112 11.66 -0.41 -9.03
C ALA A 112 10.59 -1.01 -9.95
N LEU A 113 9.88 -0.17 -10.73
CA LEU A 113 8.87 -0.60 -11.68
C LEU A 113 9.47 -1.36 -12.86
N ALA A 114 10.62 -0.92 -13.37
CA ALA A 114 11.34 -1.60 -14.46
C ALA A 114 11.84 -3.00 -14.06
N SER A 115 12.01 -3.24 -12.76
CA SER A 115 12.43 -4.53 -12.20
C SER A 115 11.25 -5.46 -11.89
N ALA A 116 10.01 -5.00 -12.04
CA ALA A 116 8.83 -5.79 -11.70
C ALA A 116 8.47 -6.76 -12.84
N ASP A 117 8.27 -8.03 -12.50
CA ASP A 117 7.83 -9.06 -13.46
C ASP A 117 6.39 -8.86 -13.95
N VAL A 118 5.59 -8.12 -13.18
CA VAL A 118 4.17 -7.87 -13.46
C VAL A 118 3.86 -6.38 -13.43
N PRO A 119 2.88 -5.91 -14.22
CA PRO A 119 2.42 -4.53 -14.15
C PRO A 119 1.89 -4.19 -12.75
N VAL A 120 2.57 -3.28 -12.05
CA VAL A 120 2.14 -2.78 -10.73
C VAL A 120 1.18 -1.61 -10.95
N LYS A 121 -0.11 -1.83 -10.68
CA LYS A 121 -1.18 -0.80 -10.79
C LYS A 121 -1.70 -0.29 -9.44
N ALA A 122 -1.33 -0.95 -8.36
CA ALA A 122 -1.74 -0.63 -6.99
C ALA A 122 -0.71 -1.18 -6.01
N SER A 123 -0.68 -0.65 -4.79
CA SER A 123 0.20 -1.15 -3.71
C SER A 123 -0.21 -2.53 -3.19
N CYS A 124 -1.49 -2.90 -3.27
CA CYS A 124 -1.97 -4.27 -3.01
C CYS A 124 -3.05 -4.63 -4.02
N PHE A 125 -3.07 -5.89 -4.49
CA PHE A 125 -4.19 -6.46 -5.26
C PHE A 125 -5.51 -6.52 -4.49
N CYS A 126 -5.47 -6.30 -3.17
CA CYS A 126 -6.62 -5.99 -2.34
C CYS A 126 -7.49 -4.88 -2.97
N ARG A 127 -6.86 -3.86 -3.55
CA ARG A 127 -7.54 -2.75 -4.22
C ARG A 127 -8.04 -3.18 -5.60
N VAL A 128 -9.32 -3.54 -5.69
CA VAL A 128 -9.91 -4.07 -6.92
C VAL A 128 -10.27 -2.97 -7.91
N SER A 129 -10.53 -1.74 -7.45
CA SER A 129 -10.80 -0.58 -8.30
C SER A 129 -9.67 -0.27 -9.29
N ALA A 130 -8.43 -0.57 -8.92
CA ALA A 130 -7.24 -0.35 -9.76
C ALA A 130 -6.92 -1.52 -10.70
N VAL A 131 -7.50 -2.69 -10.45
CA VAL A 131 -7.15 -3.97 -11.12
C VAL A 131 -8.29 -4.49 -11.99
N ARG A 132 -9.56 -4.15 -11.68
CA ARG A 132 -10.72 -4.41 -12.54
C ARG A 132 -10.71 -3.50 -13.78
N GLY A 133 -9.77 -3.74 -14.69
CA GLY A 133 -10.00 -3.47 -16.11
C GLY A 133 -10.93 -4.53 -16.71
N ASP A 134 -11.50 -4.25 -17.88
CA ASP A 134 -12.45 -5.11 -18.61
C ASP A 134 -12.02 -6.58 -18.60
N THR A 135 -12.63 -7.37 -17.73
CA THR A 135 -12.42 -8.81 -17.65
C THR A 135 -13.58 -9.48 -18.36
N CYS A 136 -13.34 -10.67 -18.95
CA CYS A 136 -14.35 -11.43 -19.69
C CYS A 136 -15.69 -11.57 -18.93
N CYS A 137 -15.66 -11.60 -17.59
CA CYS A 137 -16.84 -11.73 -16.73
C CYS A 137 -17.62 -10.44 -16.46
N SER A 138 -17.12 -9.24 -16.83
CA SER A 138 -17.89 -8.00 -16.71
C SER A 138 -18.93 -7.82 -17.82
N LYS A 139 -18.94 -8.71 -18.83
CA LYS A 139 -19.89 -8.71 -19.95
C LYS A 139 -21.10 -9.66 -19.77
N VAL A 140 -21.25 -10.31 -18.60
CA VAL A 140 -22.28 -11.34 -18.37
C VAL A 140 -23.48 -10.81 -17.56
N GLN A 141 -23.63 -9.49 -17.43
CA GLN A 141 -24.80 -8.87 -16.81
C GLN A 141 -25.62 -8.11 -17.86
N GLU A 142 -26.35 -8.86 -18.68
CA GLU A 142 -27.60 -8.45 -19.34
C GLU A 142 -28.63 -9.58 -19.20
#